data_AF-A0A7X7RR88-F1
#
_entry.id   AF-A0A7X7RR88-F1
#
_cell.length_a   1.000
_cell.length_b   1.000
_cell.length_c   1.000
_cell.angle_alpha   90.00
_cell.angle_beta   90.00
_cell.angle_gamma   90.00
#
_symmetry.space_group_name_H-M   'P 1'
#
loop_
_entity.id
_entity.type
_entity.pdbx_description
1 polymer ?
#
loop_
_entity_poly.entity_id
_entity_poly.type
_entity_poly.pdbx_seq_one_letter_code
_entity_poly.pdbx_strand_id
1 'polypeptide(L)'
;MNNQNKQTMNGLPYTNTWQSILITLVINLIVTLILYLLNIINKSTFVTDAFFCGFISTLVSVAVAYPQMKRLRMSGALPSVVEEGHILQKLPRNPILLSLALGVLFALLMGVFAFLVRWFFEIEDITPLRFLVWKLVYATILSIKMTELVVLRLVQPDCSLPGEPKQIGTAIVRNTLPRKDTFSDLLRTITDDFGFNLLSGLIFGSTVVKGHTVTISPTTRDGIIIGGIVLGMILTLRMVYPVAKSIYAQQNAGVLPRMDKSTFLSKLPYRPGLFALILLVPVMLLSAGTLWCVLTFFGFTELSFFQFYIIRSIYVSLLLKVVILIAVRRYSQPSEGHQ
;
A
#
# COMPACT_ATOMS: atom_id res chain seq x y z
N MET A 1 -34.82 -6.01 16.20
CA MET A 1 -33.54 -5.61 16.83
C MET A 1 -32.66 -6.84 16.97
N ASN A 2 -31.73 -7.05 16.02
CA ASN A 2 -30.49 -7.82 16.14
C ASN A 2 -29.87 -8.00 14.75
N ASN A 3 -28.99 -7.09 14.38
CA ASN A 3 -27.85 -7.31 13.45
C ASN A 3 -26.98 -6.06 13.28
N GLN A 4 -26.91 -5.19 14.31
CA GLN A 4 -25.83 -4.22 14.43
C GLN A 4 -24.68 -4.88 15.18
N ASN A 5 -23.75 -5.52 14.46
CA ASN A 5 -22.34 -5.72 14.87
C ASN A 5 -21.62 -6.71 13.94
N LYS A 6 -21.58 -6.38 12.65
CA LYS A 6 -20.45 -6.77 11.81
C LYS A 6 -19.93 -5.50 11.14
N GLN A 7 -19.25 -4.66 11.92
CA GLN A 7 -18.22 -3.80 11.34
C GLN A 7 -17.10 -4.73 10.88
N THR A 8 -17.24 -5.26 9.68
CA THR A 8 -16.14 -5.94 9.01
C THR A 8 -15.06 -4.88 8.77
N MET A 9 -13.83 -5.15 9.22
CA MET A 9 -12.63 -4.40 8.83
C MET A 9 -12.29 -4.60 7.34
N ASN A 10 -13.30 -4.79 6.49
CA ASN A 10 -13.14 -4.90 5.05
C ASN A 10 -13.37 -3.50 4.49
N GLY A 11 -12.53 -3.10 3.53
CA GLY A 11 -12.50 -1.76 2.95
C GLY A 11 -13.87 -1.25 2.47
N LEU A 12 -13.94 0.07 2.24
CA LEU A 12 -15.11 0.88 1.87
C LEU A 12 -16.48 0.17 1.99
N PRO A 13 -17.33 0.55 2.96
CA PRO A 13 -18.54 -0.19 3.36
C PRO A 13 -19.64 -0.35 2.28
N TYR A 14 -19.39 0.07 1.04
CA TYR A 14 -20.38 0.19 -0.03
C TYR A 14 -20.03 -0.55 -1.32
N THR A 15 -18.78 -1.02 -1.50
CA THR A 15 -18.37 -1.71 -2.72
C THR A 15 -17.53 -2.92 -2.42
N ASN A 16 -17.90 -4.07 -2.99
CA ASN A 16 -17.03 -5.25 -3.01
C ASN A 16 -15.86 -5.00 -3.96
N THR A 17 -14.83 -4.31 -3.47
CA THR A 17 -13.61 -3.95 -4.22
C THR A 17 -12.94 -5.15 -4.88
N TRP A 18 -13.16 -6.35 -4.33
CA TRP A 18 -12.66 -7.61 -4.85
C TRP A 18 -13.12 -7.91 -6.28
N GLN A 19 -14.35 -7.52 -6.65
CA GLN A 19 -14.86 -7.70 -8.02
C GLN A 19 -14.10 -6.82 -9.02
N SER A 20 -13.88 -5.54 -8.68
CA SER A 20 -13.10 -4.63 -9.53
C SER A 20 -11.66 -5.10 -9.70
N ILE A 21 -11.04 -5.56 -8.60
CA ILE A 21 -9.67 -6.11 -8.62
C ILE A 21 -9.61 -7.35 -9.52
N LEU A 22 -10.51 -8.32 -9.33
CA LEU A 22 -10.50 -9.56 -10.11
C LEU A 22 -10.66 -9.30 -11.60
N ILE A 23 -11.63 -8.47 -12.00
CA ILE A 23 -11.86 -8.11 -13.41
C ILE A 23 -10.62 -7.40 -13.98
N THR A 24 -10.05 -6.45 -13.24
CA THR A 24 -8.85 -5.72 -13.65
C THR A 24 -7.68 -6.67 -13.83
N LEU A 25 -7.48 -7.63 -12.92
CA LEU A 25 -6.41 -8.62 -13.02
C LEU A 25 -6.59 -9.57 -14.20
N VAL A 26 -7.81 -10.05 -14.45
CA VAL A 26 -8.11 -10.94 -15.59
C VAL A 26 -7.83 -10.22 -16.91
N ILE A 27 -8.28 -8.98 -17.07
CA ILE A 27 -8.02 -8.19 -18.28
C ILE A 27 -6.51 -7.98 -18.46
N ASN A 28 -5.81 -7.58 -17.41
CA ASN A 28 -4.36 -7.36 -17.48
C ASN A 28 -3.56 -8.64 -17.72
N LEU A 29 -4.02 -9.79 -17.21
CA LEU A 29 -3.46 -11.11 -17.51
C LEU A 29 -3.63 -11.47 -18.98
N ILE A 30 -4.83 -11.27 -19.54
CA ILE A 30 -5.11 -11.50 -20.98
C ILE A 30 -4.22 -10.62 -21.84
N VAL A 31 -4.12 -9.31 -21.53
CA VAL A 31 -3.23 -8.39 -22.25
C VAL A 31 -1.77 -8.86 -22.19
N THR A 32 -1.32 -9.33 -21.02
CA THR A 32 0.05 -9.87 -20.86
C THR A 32 0.27 -11.12 -21.70
N LEU A 33 -0.71 -12.03 -21.71
CA LEU A 33 -0.64 -13.25 -22.51
C LEU A 33 -0.57 -12.93 -24.02
N ILE A 34 -1.37 -11.97 -24.48
CA ILE A 34 -1.34 -11.49 -25.87
C ILE A 34 0.03 -10.90 -26.21
N LEU A 35 0.57 -10.00 -25.36
CA LEU A 35 1.88 -9.40 -25.57
C LEU A 35 3.02 -10.45 -25.57
N TYR A 36 2.89 -11.48 -24.74
CA TYR A 36 3.81 -12.61 -24.71
C TYR A 36 3.75 -13.43 -26.00
N LEU A 37 2.54 -13.82 -26.43
CA LEU A 37 2.34 -14.62 -27.66
C LEU A 37 2.81 -13.88 -28.91
N LEU A 38 2.67 -12.56 -28.96
CA LEU A 38 3.14 -11.73 -30.06
C LEU A 38 4.65 -11.40 -29.97
N ASN A 39 5.33 -11.81 -28.90
CA ASN A 39 6.74 -11.54 -28.63
C ASN A 39 7.11 -10.03 -28.65
N ILE A 40 6.20 -9.18 -28.18
CA ILE A 40 6.35 -7.70 -28.18
C ILE A 40 6.81 -7.19 -26.80
N ILE A 41 7.17 -8.06 -25.86
CA ILE A 41 7.62 -7.65 -24.52
C ILE A 41 9.01 -7.01 -24.64
N ASN A 42 9.04 -5.68 -24.64
CA ASN A 42 10.25 -4.89 -24.70
C ASN A 42 10.14 -3.63 -23.82
N LYS A 43 11.23 -2.87 -23.77
CA LYS A 43 11.38 -1.62 -22.99
C LYS A 43 10.30 -0.56 -23.29
N SER A 44 9.84 -0.46 -24.54
CA SER A 44 8.80 0.49 -24.95
C SER A 44 7.42 0.01 -24.49
N THR A 45 7.15 -1.28 -24.70
CA THR A 45 5.93 -1.96 -24.27
C THR A 45 5.69 -1.85 -22.77
N PHE A 46 6.75 -1.83 -21.96
CA PHE A 46 6.63 -1.61 -20.51
C PHE A 46 5.94 -0.30 -20.14
N VAL A 47 6.33 0.78 -20.81
CA VAL A 47 5.79 2.12 -20.52
C VAL A 47 4.42 2.28 -21.15
N THR A 48 4.25 1.85 -22.40
CA THR A 48 2.95 1.93 -23.10
C THR A 48 1.88 1.07 -22.43
N ASP A 49 2.22 -0.12 -21.95
CA ASP A 49 1.31 -0.97 -21.18
C ASP A 49 0.85 -0.28 -19.88
N ALA A 50 1.74 0.43 -19.19
CA ALA A 50 1.38 1.17 -17.98
C ALA A 50 0.35 2.28 -18.26
N PHE A 51 0.47 2.99 -19.40
CA PHE A 51 -0.56 3.93 -19.85
C PHE A 51 -1.92 3.25 -20.04
N PHE A 52 -1.95 2.14 -20.80
CA PHE A 52 -3.19 1.42 -21.07
C PHE A 52 -3.80 0.82 -19.81
N CYS A 53 -2.98 0.24 -18.93
CA CYS A 53 -3.46 -0.31 -17.66
C CYS A 53 -4.07 0.79 -16.78
N GLY A 54 -3.49 2.00 -16.75
CA GLY A 54 -4.06 3.13 -16.04
C GLY A 54 -5.46 3.49 -16.52
N PHE A 55 -5.64 3.54 -17.84
CA PHE A 55 -6.92 3.83 -18.46
C PHE A 55 -7.95 2.72 -18.23
N ILE A 56 -7.59 1.47 -18.52
CA ILE A 56 -8.47 0.29 -18.40
C ILE A 56 -8.89 0.08 -16.94
N SER A 57 -7.97 0.19 -15.98
CA SER A 57 -8.30 0.03 -14.56
C SER A 57 -9.33 1.06 -14.11
N THR A 58 -9.23 2.29 -14.62
CA THR A 58 -10.20 3.35 -14.32
C THR A 58 -11.58 3.04 -14.91
N LEU A 59 -11.65 2.60 -16.17
CA LEU A 59 -12.90 2.19 -16.80
C LEU A 59 -13.60 1.08 -16.00
N VAL A 60 -12.85 0.03 -15.62
CA VAL A 60 -13.38 -1.09 -14.84
C VAL A 60 -13.85 -0.62 -13.46
N SER A 61 -13.07 0.19 -12.75
CA SER A 61 -13.46 0.71 -11.44
C SER A 61 -14.73 1.56 -11.50
N VAL A 62 -14.90 2.42 -12.50
CA VAL A 62 -16.13 3.20 -12.67
C VAL A 62 -17.31 2.30 -13.05
N ALA A 63 -17.11 1.36 -13.99
CA ALA A 63 -18.17 0.45 -14.43
C ALA A 63 -18.71 -0.46 -13.31
N VAL A 64 -17.84 -0.87 -12.37
CA VAL A 64 -18.22 -1.70 -11.22
C VAL A 64 -18.82 -0.85 -10.09
N ALA A 65 -18.19 0.27 -9.75
CA ALA A 65 -18.63 1.09 -8.61
C ALA A 65 -19.94 1.84 -8.90
N TYR A 66 -20.09 2.43 -10.09
CA TYR A 66 -21.22 3.32 -10.39
C TYR A 66 -22.61 2.66 -10.23
N PRO A 67 -22.89 1.45 -10.77
CA PRO A 67 -24.18 0.80 -10.58
C PRO A 67 -24.50 0.49 -9.12
N GLN A 68 -23.49 0.10 -8.34
CA GLN A 68 -23.65 -0.22 -6.91
C GLN A 68 -23.98 1.05 -6.12
N MET A 69 -23.22 2.12 -6.35
CA MET A 69 -23.43 3.41 -5.70
C MET A 69 -24.79 4.02 -6.04
N LYS A 70 -25.23 3.90 -7.31
CA LYS A 70 -26.56 4.35 -7.74
C LYS A 70 -27.66 3.59 -7.00
N ARG A 71 -27.55 2.25 -6.88
CA ARG A 71 -28.54 1.45 -6.13
C ARG A 71 -28.61 1.86 -4.65
N LEU A 72 -27.46 2.03 -4.00
CA LEU A 72 -27.38 2.43 -2.60
C LEU A 72 -27.93 3.84 -2.35
N ARG A 73 -27.74 4.75 -3.30
CA ARG A 73 -28.31 6.10 -3.26
C ARG A 73 -29.82 6.08 -3.33
N MET A 74 -30.36 5.32 -4.29
CA MET A 74 -31.81 5.16 -4.48
C MET A 74 -32.48 4.46 -3.28
N SER A 75 -31.74 3.67 -2.51
CA SER A 75 -32.24 3.07 -1.27
C SER A 75 -32.02 3.92 -0.02
N GLY A 76 -31.45 5.13 -0.13
CA GLY A 76 -31.17 6.01 1.02
C GLY A 76 -30.06 5.49 1.95
N ALA A 77 -29.26 4.53 1.51
CA ALA A 77 -28.29 3.81 2.34
C ALA A 77 -26.90 4.45 2.37
N LEU A 78 -26.67 5.52 1.61
CA LEU A 78 -25.39 6.25 1.63
C LEU A 78 -25.22 7.04 2.94
N PRO A 79 -23.98 7.43 3.29
CA PRO A 79 -23.75 8.21 4.49
C PRO A 79 -24.44 9.57 4.41
N SER A 80 -24.97 10.03 5.54
CA SER A 80 -25.52 11.38 5.67
C SER A 80 -24.42 12.45 5.84
N VAL A 81 -23.23 12.06 6.31
CA VAL A 81 -22.09 12.95 6.54
C VAL A 81 -20.87 12.41 5.77
N VAL A 82 -20.29 13.26 4.93
CA VAL A 82 -19.17 12.92 4.04
C VAL A 82 -18.12 14.02 4.16
N GLU A 83 -16.84 13.66 4.30
CA GLU A 83 -15.77 14.65 4.23
C GLU A 83 -15.74 15.27 2.83
N GLU A 84 -15.96 16.59 2.77
CA GLU A 84 -15.98 17.33 1.51
C GLU A 84 -14.56 17.54 0.98
N GLY A 85 -14.35 17.20 -0.29
CA GLY A 85 -13.10 17.48 -0.99
C GLY A 85 -13.34 18.44 -2.13
N HIS A 86 -12.89 19.69 -2.01
CA HIS A 86 -13.04 20.71 -3.07
C HIS A 86 -12.51 20.26 -4.44
N ILE A 87 -11.44 19.45 -4.47
CA ILE A 87 -10.86 18.91 -5.71
C ILE A 87 -11.77 17.82 -6.30
N LEU A 88 -12.33 16.95 -5.47
CA LEU A 88 -13.23 15.88 -5.92
C LEU A 88 -14.53 16.45 -6.48
N GLN A 89 -15.08 17.51 -5.89
CA GLN A 89 -16.31 18.15 -6.38
C GLN A 89 -16.18 18.75 -7.79
N LYS A 90 -14.96 19.11 -8.22
CA LYS A 90 -14.70 19.59 -9.59
C LYS A 90 -14.71 18.50 -10.65
N LEU A 91 -14.66 17.22 -10.27
CA LEU A 91 -14.70 16.12 -11.23
C LEU A 91 -16.10 15.95 -11.85
N PRO A 92 -16.21 15.43 -13.08
CA PRO A 92 -17.51 15.22 -13.71
C PRO A 92 -18.42 14.29 -12.90
N ARG A 93 -19.73 14.58 -12.91
CA ARG A 93 -20.77 13.70 -12.31
C ARG A 93 -21.16 12.54 -13.23
N ASN A 94 -21.12 12.79 -14.54
CA ASN A 94 -21.44 11.78 -15.54
C ASN A 94 -20.36 10.68 -15.51
N PRO A 95 -20.74 9.38 -15.35
CA PRO A 95 -19.78 8.29 -15.23
C PRO A 95 -18.84 8.17 -16.44
N ILE A 96 -19.29 8.52 -17.64
CA ILE A 96 -18.48 8.45 -18.86
C ILE A 96 -17.41 9.56 -18.86
N LEU A 97 -17.81 10.78 -18.51
CA LEU A 97 -16.86 11.90 -18.41
C LEU A 97 -15.90 11.71 -17.24
N LEU A 98 -16.39 11.14 -16.13
CA LEU A 98 -15.56 10.81 -14.96
C LEU A 98 -14.52 9.76 -15.32
N SER A 99 -14.92 8.69 -16.02
CA SER A 99 -14.00 7.63 -16.43
C SER A 99 -12.97 8.12 -17.44
N LEU A 100 -13.35 9.02 -18.36
CA LEU A 100 -12.42 9.62 -19.32
C LEU A 100 -11.44 10.57 -18.63
N ALA A 101 -11.93 11.47 -17.76
CA ALA A 101 -11.08 12.43 -17.05
C ALA A 101 -10.08 11.73 -16.12
N LEU A 102 -10.56 10.80 -15.29
CA LEU A 102 -9.68 10.00 -14.42
C LEU A 102 -8.80 9.05 -15.24
N GLY A 103 -9.34 8.47 -16.32
CA GLY A 103 -8.61 7.54 -17.18
C GLY A 103 -7.40 8.20 -17.82
N VAL A 104 -7.56 9.40 -18.37
CA VAL A 104 -6.44 10.18 -18.93
C VAL A 104 -5.44 10.54 -17.84
N LEU A 105 -5.91 11.07 -16.69
CA LEU A 105 -5.04 11.44 -15.58
C LEU A 105 -4.18 10.26 -15.10
N PHE A 106 -4.80 9.10 -14.85
CA PHE A 106 -4.09 7.94 -14.34
C PHE A 106 -3.30 7.20 -15.40
N ALA A 107 -3.70 7.22 -16.67
CA ALA A 107 -2.86 6.75 -17.77
C ALA A 107 -1.56 7.55 -17.82
N LEU A 108 -1.63 8.89 -17.80
CA LEU A 108 -0.46 9.76 -17.80
C LEU A 108 0.42 9.53 -16.56
N LEU A 109 -0.19 9.47 -15.37
CA LEU A 109 0.53 9.26 -14.13
C LEU A 109 1.23 7.90 -14.11
N MET A 110 0.57 6.85 -14.58
CA MET A 110 1.16 5.51 -14.67
C MET A 110 2.27 5.41 -15.71
N GLY A 111 2.11 6.07 -16.86
CA GLY A 111 3.15 6.14 -17.88
C GLY A 111 4.40 6.87 -17.39
N VAL A 112 4.23 8.03 -16.74
CA VAL A 112 5.34 8.76 -16.10
C VAL A 112 5.98 7.94 -14.99
N PHE A 113 5.18 7.28 -14.14
CA PHE A 113 5.69 6.43 -13.07
C PHE A 113 6.52 5.26 -13.62
N ALA A 114 6.01 4.55 -14.63
CA ALA A 114 6.73 3.46 -15.27
C ALA A 114 8.01 3.93 -15.95
N PHE A 115 7.98 5.09 -16.61
CA PHE A 115 9.17 5.72 -17.18
C PHE A 115 10.21 6.04 -16.09
N LEU A 116 9.80 6.69 -15.00
CA LEU A 116 10.69 7.05 -13.89
C LEU A 116 11.29 5.81 -13.21
N VAL A 117 10.49 4.77 -12.97
CA VAL A 117 10.98 3.50 -12.40
C VAL A 117 12.02 2.89 -13.32
N ARG A 118 11.73 2.79 -14.62
CA ARG A 118 12.67 2.23 -15.60
C ARG A 118 13.97 3.04 -15.64
N TRP A 119 13.87 4.36 -15.69
CA TRP A 119 15.02 5.26 -15.74
C TRP A 119 15.85 5.18 -14.46
N PHE A 120 15.21 5.20 -13.30
CA PHE A 120 15.88 5.24 -12.01
C PHE A 120 16.48 3.90 -11.57
N PHE A 121 15.83 2.78 -11.89
CA PHE A 121 16.34 1.43 -11.60
C PHE A 121 17.13 0.81 -12.76
N GLU A 122 17.34 1.56 -13.85
CA GLU A 122 18.13 1.11 -15.02
C GLU A 122 17.72 -0.29 -15.52
N ILE A 123 16.41 -0.56 -15.58
CA ILE A 123 15.91 -1.90 -15.93
C ILE A 123 16.23 -2.20 -17.40
N GLU A 124 17.24 -3.03 -17.63
CA GLU A 124 17.71 -3.40 -18.98
C GLU A 124 16.88 -4.53 -19.58
N ASP A 125 16.60 -5.59 -18.82
CA ASP A 125 15.91 -6.78 -19.33
C ASP A 125 14.58 -7.04 -18.62
N ILE A 126 13.51 -7.05 -19.41
CA ILE A 126 12.15 -7.31 -18.96
C ILE A 126 11.76 -8.70 -19.45
N THR A 127 11.97 -9.70 -18.61
CA THR A 127 11.48 -11.05 -18.88
C THR A 127 9.94 -11.08 -18.77
N PRO A 128 9.25 -12.02 -19.46
CA PRO A 128 7.80 -12.14 -19.39
C PRO A 128 7.26 -12.30 -17.96
N LEU A 129 8.00 -13.05 -17.12
CA LEU A 129 7.65 -13.23 -15.71
C LEU A 129 7.79 -11.93 -14.91
N ARG A 130 8.87 -11.16 -15.13
CA ARG A 130 9.08 -9.84 -14.51
C ARG A 130 7.96 -8.87 -14.88
N PHE A 131 7.62 -8.84 -16.17
CA PHE A 131 6.54 -8.02 -16.70
C PHE A 131 5.18 -8.39 -16.08
N LEU A 132 4.86 -9.69 -16.00
CA LEU A 132 3.61 -10.17 -15.42
C LEU A 132 3.48 -9.79 -13.94
N VAL A 133 4.50 -10.08 -13.12
CA VAL A 133 4.45 -9.76 -11.68
C VAL A 133 4.33 -8.26 -11.46
N TRP A 134 5.13 -7.47 -12.19
CA TRP A 134 5.03 -6.01 -12.15
C TRP A 134 3.60 -5.56 -12.42
N LYS A 135 3.01 -6.06 -13.51
CA LYS A 135 1.64 -5.73 -13.94
C LYS A 135 0.59 -6.08 -12.91
N LEU A 136 0.62 -7.29 -12.38
CA LEU A 136 -0.37 -7.73 -11.39
C LEU A 136 -0.26 -6.90 -10.10
N VAL A 137 0.95 -6.58 -9.64
CA VAL A 137 1.16 -5.79 -8.42
C VAL A 137 0.62 -4.37 -8.60
N TYR A 138 1.05 -3.64 -9.63
CA TYR A 138 0.61 -2.26 -9.78
C TYR A 138 -0.87 -2.17 -10.17
N ALA A 139 -1.39 -3.09 -11.00
CA ALA A 139 -2.82 -3.10 -11.36
C ALA A 139 -3.72 -3.34 -10.14
N THR A 140 -3.29 -4.19 -9.19
CA THR A 140 -4.01 -4.40 -7.93
C THR A 140 -4.06 -3.11 -7.11
N ILE A 141 -2.91 -2.48 -6.88
CA ILE A 141 -2.81 -1.25 -6.09
C ILE A 141 -3.63 -0.13 -6.73
N LEU A 142 -3.52 0.00 -8.05
CA LEU A 142 -4.22 1.02 -8.83
C LEU A 142 -5.73 0.80 -8.80
N SER A 143 -6.20 -0.43 -9.00
CA SER A 143 -7.64 -0.77 -8.95
C SER A 143 -8.26 -0.45 -7.59
N ILE A 144 -7.57 -0.76 -6.49
CA ILE A 144 -8.02 -0.41 -5.14
C ILE A 144 -8.16 1.11 -5.00
N LYS A 145 -7.13 1.87 -5.39
CA LYS A 145 -7.12 3.33 -5.25
C LYS A 145 -8.08 4.04 -6.18
N MET A 146 -8.27 3.53 -7.40
CA MET A 146 -9.29 4.02 -8.33
C MET A 146 -10.68 3.82 -7.75
N THR A 147 -11.00 2.60 -7.30
CA THR A 147 -12.32 2.31 -6.74
C THR A 147 -12.59 3.18 -5.52
N GLU A 148 -11.59 3.38 -4.67
CA GLU A 148 -11.68 4.27 -3.51
C GLU A 148 -12.01 5.72 -3.90
N LEU A 149 -11.31 6.26 -4.89
CA LEU A 149 -11.51 7.62 -5.37
C LEU A 149 -12.87 7.78 -6.07
N VAL A 150 -13.29 6.80 -6.86
CA VAL A 150 -14.58 6.81 -7.55
C VAL A 150 -15.73 6.75 -6.55
N VAL A 151 -15.67 5.87 -5.55
CA VAL A 151 -16.67 5.81 -4.48
C VAL A 151 -16.73 7.15 -3.74
N LEU A 152 -15.58 7.71 -3.36
CA LEU A 152 -15.53 9.01 -2.69
C LEU A 152 -16.16 10.12 -3.53
N ARG A 153 -15.90 10.15 -4.86
CA ARG A 153 -16.53 11.12 -5.77
C ARG A 153 -18.04 10.94 -5.84
N LEU A 154 -18.50 9.70 -5.97
CA LEU A 154 -19.92 9.39 -6.13
C LEU A 154 -20.71 9.64 -4.85
N VAL A 155 -20.10 9.59 -3.67
CA VAL A 155 -20.78 9.86 -2.38
C VAL A 155 -20.90 11.36 -2.06
N GLN A 156 -20.14 12.24 -2.73
CA GLN A 156 -20.18 13.68 -2.47
C GLN A 156 -21.59 14.28 -2.57
N PRO A 157 -21.92 15.29 -1.73
CA PRO A 157 -23.26 15.87 -1.65
C PRO A 157 -23.71 16.55 -2.94
N ASP A 158 -22.77 17.11 -3.72
CA ASP A 158 -23.07 17.74 -5.02
C ASP A 158 -23.57 16.73 -6.06
N CYS A 159 -23.27 15.44 -5.89
CA CYS A 159 -23.77 14.39 -6.78
C CYS A 159 -25.24 14.02 -6.51
N SER A 160 -25.91 14.62 -5.50
CA SER A 160 -27.32 14.37 -5.22
C SER A 160 -28.24 15.06 -6.24
N LEU A 161 -29.33 14.39 -6.61
CA LEU A 161 -30.33 14.91 -7.56
C LEU A 161 -31.62 15.31 -6.82
N PRO A 162 -32.33 16.34 -7.28
CA PRO A 162 -33.62 16.73 -6.71
C PRO A 162 -34.63 15.59 -6.90
N GLY A 163 -35.08 14.98 -5.80
CA GLY A 163 -35.99 13.83 -5.79
C GLY A 163 -35.41 12.54 -5.20
N GLU A 164 -34.11 12.50 -4.88
CA GLU A 164 -33.50 11.35 -4.20
C GLU A 164 -33.87 11.29 -2.71
N PRO A 165 -34.00 10.08 -2.12
CA PRO A 165 -34.36 9.93 -0.71
C PRO A 165 -33.28 10.52 0.21
N LYS A 166 -33.69 10.97 1.40
CA LYS A 166 -32.75 11.38 2.45
C LYS A 166 -31.85 10.19 2.80
N GLN A 167 -30.54 10.45 2.88
CA GLN A 167 -29.54 9.44 3.15
C GLN A 167 -29.41 9.23 4.67
N ILE A 168 -29.44 7.97 5.13
CA ILE A 168 -29.50 7.60 6.56
C ILE A 168 -28.32 6.67 6.94
N GLY A 169 -27.43 6.37 6.00
CA GLY A 169 -26.28 5.51 6.26
C GLY A 169 -25.35 6.07 7.32
N THR A 170 -24.80 5.18 8.15
CA THR A 170 -23.85 5.51 9.23
C THR A 170 -22.40 5.15 8.89
N ALA A 171 -22.15 4.61 7.69
CA ALA A 171 -20.84 4.08 7.37
C ALA A 171 -19.88 5.21 6.98
N ILE A 172 -18.68 5.18 7.56
CA ILE A 172 -17.69 6.24 7.40
C ILE A 172 -16.95 6.02 6.08
N VAL A 173 -17.13 6.94 5.13
CA VAL A 173 -16.31 7.01 3.91
C VAL A 173 -15.09 7.86 4.23
N ARG A 174 -13.93 7.21 4.37
CA ARG A 174 -12.66 7.91 4.62
C ARG A 174 -12.24 8.69 3.39
N ASN A 175 -11.75 9.92 3.59
CA ASN A 175 -11.06 10.65 2.54
C ASN A 175 -9.77 9.92 2.19
N THR A 176 -9.67 9.48 0.94
CA THR A 176 -8.57 8.67 0.42
C THR A 176 -7.44 9.51 -0.15
N LEU A 177 -7.63 10.83 -0.25
CA LEU A 177 -6.58 11.77 -0.63
C LEU A 177 -5.60 11.96 0.54
N PRO A 178 -4.29 11.94 0.29
CA PRO A 178 -3.30 12.19 1.33
C PRO A 178 -3.47 13.62 1.87
N ARG A 179 -3.53 13.76 3.20
CA ARG A 179 -3.49 15.08 3.84
C ARG A 179 -2.07 15.66 3.69
N LYS A 180 -1.96 16.99 3.59
CA LYS A 180 -0.65 17.67 3.49
C LYS A 180 0.29 17.26 4.63
N ASP A 181 -0.26 17.13 5.83
CA ASP A 181 0.48 16.72 7.03
C ASP A 181 1.05 15.31 6.88
N THR A 182 0.29 14.39 6.28
CA THR A 182 0.77 13.03 5.99
C THR A 182 1.95 13.04 5.03
N PHE A 183 1.98 13.96 4.05
CA PHE A 183 3.11 14.09 3.14
C PHE A 183 4.34 14.70 3.83
N SER A 184 4.13 15.69 4.70
CA SER A 184 5.20 16.29 5.52
C SER A 184 5.80 15.27 6.49
N ASP A 185 4.96 14.47 7.15
CA ASP A 185 5.38 13.43 8.09
C ASP A 185 6.11 12.30 7.36
N LEU A 186 5.64 11.94 6.15
CA LEU A 186 6.35 10.99 5.30
C LEU A 186 7.74 11.51 4.91
N LEU A 187 7.85 12.76 4.48
CA LEU A 187 9.13 13.38 4.12
C LEU A 187 10.09 13.48 5.30
N ARG A 188 9.60 13.85 6.50
CA ARG A 188 10.42 13.85 7.73
C ARG A 188 10.90 12.45 8.08
N THR A 189 9.99 11.48 8.09
CA THR A 189 10.34 10.08 8.36
C THR A 189 11.38 9.58 7.36
N ILE A 190 11.21 9.94 6.09
CA ILE A 190 12.16 9.60 5.03
C ILE A 190 13.52 10.24 5.30
N THR A 191 13.54 11.53 5.63
CA THR A 191 14.79 12.28 5.84
C THR A 191 15.54 11.80 7.09
N ASP A 192 14.83 11.54 8.17
CA ASP A 192 15.39 11.03 9.43
C ASP A 192 15.94 9.61 9.26
N ASP A 193 15.20 8.73 8.57
CA ASP A 193 15.68 7.38 8.27
C ASP A 193 16.85 7.42 7.27
N PHE A 194 16.81 8.30 6.27
CA PHE A 194 17.90 8.50 5.30
C PHE A 194 19.22 8.88 6.01
N GLY A 195 19.18 9.91 6.86
CA GLY A 195 20.37 10.39 7.57
C GLY A 195 20.96 9.35 8.52
N PHE A 196 20.10 8.64 9.27
CA PHE A 196 20.55 7.61 10.20
C PHE A 196 21.16 6.39 9.49
N ASN A 197 20.60 5.99 8.35
CA ASN A 197 21.13 4.84 7.60
C ASN A 197 22.44 5.15 6.90
N LEU A 198 22.61 6.38 6.41
CA LEU A 198 23.89 6.84 5.88
C LEU A 198 24.96 6.81 7.00
N LEU A 199 24.65 7.34 8.18
CA LEU A 199 25.55 7.32 9.35
C LEU A 199 25.86 5.90 9.82
N SER A 200 24.84 5.06 9.99
CA SER A 200 25.01 3.67 10.40
C SER A 200 25.81 2.90 9.35
N GLY A 201 25.54 3.15 8.08
CA GLY A 201 26.25 2.49 7.00
C GLY A 201 27.72 2.90 6.91
N LEU A 202 28.05 4.17 7.19
CA LEU A 202 29.43 4.61 7.33
C LEU A 202 30.14 3.92 8.52
N ILE A 203 29.46 3.79 9.66
CA ILE A 203 30.02 3.17 10.87
C ILE A 203 30.28 1.67 10.69
N PHE A 204 29.32 0.95 10.10
CA PHE A 204 29.41 -0.51 9.93
C PHE A 204 30.19 -0.91 8.67
N GLY A 205 30.87 0.04 8.01
CA GLY A 205 31.64 -0.20 6.79
C GLY A 205 30.78 -0.60 5.59
N SER A 206 29.47 -0.43 5.70
CA SER A 206 28.54 -0.78 4.65
C SER A 206 28.30 0.36 3.68
N THR A 207 28.80 1.57 3.89
CA THR A 207 28.73 2.69 2.92
C THR A 207 30.12 3.06 2.45
N VAL A 208 30.41 2.82 1.18
CA VAL A 208 31.64 3.18 0.49
C VAL A 208 31.36 4.42 -0.36
N VAL A 209 32.08 5.51 -0.10
CA VAL A 209 32.01 6.72 -0.93
C VAL A 209 33.08 6.59 -2.02
N LYS A 210 32.67 6.34 -3.27
CA LYS A 210 33.57 6.29 -4.44
C LYS A 210 33.35 7.55 -5.29
N GLY A 211 34.20 8.56 -5.11
CA GLY A 211 34.06 9.83 -5.84
C GLY A 211 32.78 10.56 -5.46
N HIS A 212 31.90 10.82 -6.43
CA HIS A 212 30.59 11.47 -6.20
C HIS A 212 29.43 10.49 -5.96
N THR A 213 29.70 9.18 -5.92
CA THR A 213 28.67 8.16 -5.69
C THR A 213 28.85 7.50 -4.33
N VAL A 214 27.75 7.43 -3.58
CA VAL A 214 27.67 6.71 -2.32
C VAL A 214 27.13 5.31 -2.62
N THR A 215 27.98 4.30 -2.56
CA THR A 215 27.62 2.90 -2.75
C THR A 215 27.55 2.19 -1.39
N ILE A 216 26.64 1.25 -1.22
CA ILE A 216 26.58 0.43 0.00
C ILE A 216 27.16 -0.96 -0.28
N SER A 217 28.18 -1.39 0.47
CA SER A 217 28.64 -2.79 0.49
C SER A 217 27.99 -3.56 1.65
N PRO A 218 27.51 -4.81 1.49
CA PRO A 218 27.24 -5.52 0.26
C PRO A 218 25.73 -5.52 -0.02
N THR A 219 25.26 -4.64 -0.89
CA THR A 219 24.17 -5.01 -1.82
C THR A 219 24.73 -5.76 -3.03
N THR A 220 25.81 -6.52 -2.86
CA THR A 220 26.24 -7.53 -3.84
C THR A 220 25.46 -8.80 -3.57
N ARG A 221 25.17 -9.57 -4.62
CA ARG A 221 24.38 -10.81 -4.56
C ARG A 221 24.87 -11.80 -3.48
N ASP A 222 26.17 -11.78 -3.19
CA ASP A 222 26.84 -12.66 -2.25
C ASP A 222 26.73 -12.22 -0.77
N GLY A 223 26.40 -10.95 -0.49
CA GLY A 223 26.28 -10.40 0.87
C GLY A 223 24.86 -10.05 1.33
N ILE A 224 23.86 -10.33 0.49
CA ILE A 224 22.43 -9.98 0.71
C ILE A 224 21.91 -10.47 2.07
N ILE A 225 22.30 -11.68 2.47
CA ILE A 225 21.81 -12.30 3.70
C ILE A 225 22.23 -11.46 4.90
N ILE A 226 23.48 -11.01 4.93
CA ILE A 226 24.03 -10.20 6.02
C ILE A 226 23.36 -8.82 6.03
N GLY A 227 23.26 -8.16 4.87
CA GLY A 227 22.60 -6.85 4.75
C GLY A 227 21.13 -6.88 5.19
N GLY A 228 20.39 -7.93 4.82
CA GLY A 228 18.99 -8.09 5.21
C GLY A 228 18.79 -8.44 6.68
N ILE A 229 19.68 -9.25 7.25
CA ILE A 229 19.71 -9.57 8.70
C ILE A 229 19.96 -8.30 9.52
N VAL A 230 20.97 -7.51 9.14
CA VAL A 230 21.28 -6.23 9.83
C VAL A 230 20.11 -5.25 9.68
N LEU A 231 19.53 -5.14 8.48
CA LEU A 231 18.34 -4.33 8.26
C LEU A 231 17.19 -4.74 9.19
N GLY A 232 16.85 -6.03 9.26
CA GLY A 232 15.76 -6.50 10.11
C GLY A 232 16.01 -6.27 11.60
N MET A 233 17.27 -6.32 12.04
CA MET A 233 17.63 -5.96 13.42
C MET A 233 17.36 -4.47 13.70
N ILE A 234 17.82 -3.59 12.80
CA ILE A 234 17.58 -2.14 12.90
C ILE A 234 16.08 -1.85 12.93
N LEU A 235 15.31 -2.46 12.02
CA LEU A 235 13.86 -2.27 11.94
C LEU A 235 13.13 -2.74 13.20
N THR A 236 13.56 -3.85 13.79
CA THR A 236 12.93 -4.35 15.01
C THR A 236 13.15 -3.38 16.18
N LEU A 237 14.38 -2.89 16.36
CA LEU A 237 14.73 -1.99 17.45
C LEU A 237 14.14 -0.59 17.28
N ARG A 238 14.13 -0.06 16.05
CA ARG A 238 13.74 1.33 15.77
C ARG A 238 12.28 1.51 15.38
N MET A 239 11.61 0.47 14.87
CA MET A 239 10.22 0.57 14.42
C MET A 239 9.29 -0.32 15.25
N VAL A 240 9.57 -1.61 15.34
CA VAL A 240 8.67 -2.57 16.01
C VAL A 240 8.53 -2.25 17.50
N TYR A 241 9.64 -2.00 18.19
CA TYR A 241 9.61 -1.69 19.63
C TYR A 241 8.87 -0.38 19.96
N PRO A 242 9.17 0.79 19.33
CA PRO A 242 8.44 2.02 19.61
C PRO A 242 6.96 1.95 19.28
N VAL A 243 6.58 1.27 18.18
CA VAL A 243 5.17 1.07 17.83
C VAL A 243 4.46 0.20 18.87
N ALA A 244 5.08 -0.92 19.27
CA ALA A 244 4.51 -1.78 20.31
C ALA A 244 4.35 -1.02 21.64
N LYS A 245 5.34 -0.20 22.02
CA LYS A 245 5.30 0.64 23.22
C LYS A 245 4.18 1.69 23.16
N SER A 246 4.00 2.34 22.01
CA SER A 246 2.94 3.34 21.80
C SER A 246 1.54 2.72 21.90
N ILE A 247 1.30 1.59 21.23
CA ILE A 247 0.01 0.90 21.27
C ILE A 247 -0.27 0.37 22.68
N TYR A 248 0.74 -0.16 23.38
CA TYR A 248 0.63 -0.56 24.77
C TYR A 248 0.22 0.61 25.68
N ALA A 249 0.80 1.80 25.49
CA ALA A 249 0.41 3.00 26.24
C ALA A 249 -1.05 3.42 25.94
N GLN A 250 -1.50 3.32 24.69
CA GLN A 250 -2.90 3.60 24.31
C GLN A 250 -3.88 2.61 24.95
N GLN A 251 -3.48 1.35 25.09
CA GLN A 251 -4.27 0.36 25.81
C GLN A 251 -4.42 0.72 27.29
N ASN A 252 -3.32 1.08 27.95
CA ASN A 252 -3.33 1.48 29.36
C ASN A 252 -4.17 2.74 29.58
N ALA A 253 -4.25 3.62 28.58
CA ALA A 253 -5.14 4.78 28.56
C ALA A 253 -6.62 4.43 28.29
N GLY A 254 -6.98 3.16 28.09
CA GLY A 254 -8.35 2.72 27.85
C GLY A 254 -8.89 3.03 26.45
N VAL A 255 -8.03 3.45 25.52
CA VAL A 255 -8.44 3.92 24.18
C VAL A 255 -8.68 2.76 23.21
N LEU A 256 -8.08 1.58 23.45
CA LEU A 256 -8.22 0.44 22.55
C LEU A 256 -9.52 -0.35 22.81
N PRO A 257 -10.26 -0.74 21.76
CA PRO A 257 -11.42 -1.60 21.90
C PRO A 257 -10.99 -2.98 22.41
N ARG A 258 -11.80 -3.56 23.31
CA ARG A 258 -11.60 -4.94 23.79
C ARG A 258 -11.99 -5.92 22.69
N MET A 259 -11.13 -6.90 22.44
CA MET A 259 -11.37 -7.97 21.46
C MET A 259 -11.35 -9.33 22.14
N ASP A 260 -12.09 -10.27 21.56
CA ASP A 260 -12.10 -11.66 22.01
C ASP A 260 -10.70 -12.28 21.93
N LYS A 261 -10.41 -13.15 22.90
CA LYS A 261 -9.12 -13.83 23.00
C LYS A 261 -8.94 -14.78 21.81
N SER A 262 -7.93 -14.54 20.99
CA SER A 262 -7.52 -15.47 19.93
C SER A 262 -6.32 -16.30 20.37
N THR A 263 -6.38 -17.61 20.15
CA THR A 263 -5.46 -18.62 20.71
C THR A 263 -4.00 -18.44 20.26
N PHE A 264 -3.79 -17.87 19.07
CA PHE A 264 -2.46 -17.65 18.51
C PHE A 264 -1.83 -16.35 18.99
N LEU A 265 -2.60 -15.25 18.99
CA LEU A 265 -2.07 -13.94 19.38
C LEU A 265 -1.91 -13.84 20.89
N SER A 266 -2.74 -14.52 21.70
CA SER A 266 -2.61 -14.50 23.16
C SER A 266 -1.28 -15.06 23.66
N LYS A 267 -0.61 -15.93 22.87
CA LYS A 267 0.71 -16.49 23.18
C LYS A 267 1.86 -15.50 23.03
N LEU A 268 1.65 -14.39 22.31
CA LEU A 268 2.68 -13.36 22.20
C LEU A 268 2.85 -12.64 23.56
N PRO A 269 4.06 -12.23 23.92
CA PRO A 269 4.33 -11.58 25.19
C PRO A 269 3.66 -10.21 25.23
N TYR A 270 3.17 -9.87 26.42
CA TYR A 270 2.46 -8.62 26.67
C TYR A 270 3.40 -7.43 26.95
N ARG A 271 4.68 -7.69 27.28
CA ARG A 271 5.67 -6.61 27.43
C ARG A 271 6.19 -6.19 26.04
N PRO A 272 6.22 -4.88 25.71
CA PRO A 272 6.59 -4.41 24.37
C PRO A 272 8.03 -4.78 23.97
N GLY A 273 8.95 -4.84 24.93
CA GLY A 273 10.33 -5.28 24.68
C GLY A 273 10.43 -6.75 24.27
N LEU A 274 9.74 -7.64 25.00
CA LEU A 274 9.70 -9.07 24.68
C LEU A 274 8.94 -9.33 23.38
N PHE A 275 7.89 -8.54 23.11
CA PHE A 275 7.15 -8.59 21.85
C PHE A 275 8.05 -8.27 20.66
N ALA A 276 8.82 -7.18 20.74
CA ALA A 276 9.78 -6.84 19.71
C ALA A 276 10.88 -7.90 19.58
N LEU A 277 11.38 -8.45 20.69
CA LEU A 277 12.41 -9.50 20.68
C LEU A 277 11.94 -10.77 19.96
N ILE A 278 10.71 -11.22 20.19
CA ILE A 278 10.16 -12.39 19.48
C ILE A 278 9.99 -12.11 17.98
N LEU A 279 9.63 -10.87 17.62
CA LEU A 279 9.51 -10.47 16.22
C LEU A 279 10.86 -10.22 15.54
N LEU A 280 11.97 -10.16 16.28
CA LEU A 280 13.31 -9.90 15.74
C LEU A 280 13.69 -10.90 14.65
N VAL A 281 13.64 -12.20 14.97
CA VAL A 281 14.03 -13.26 14.02
C VAL A 281 13.11 -13.29 12.79
N PRO A 282 11.77 -13.28 12.94
CA PRO A 282 10.87 -13.18 11.79
C PRO A 282 11.13 -11.95 10.91
N VAL A 283 11.37 -10.77 11.50
CA VAL A 283 11.63 -9.53 10.75
C VAL A 283 12.96 -9.61 10.02
N MET A 284 14.00 -10.19 10.62
CA MET A 284 15.30 -10.41 9.99
C MET A 284 15.19 -11.37 8.78
N LEU A 285 14.49 -12.48 8.95
CA LEU A 285 14.26 -13.45 7.87
C LEU A 285 13.44 -12.83 6.73
N LEU A 286 12.38 -12.08 7.06
CA LEU A 286 11.57 -11.37 6.07
C LEU A 286 12.37 -10.28 5.34
N SER A 287 13.24 -9.56 6.04
CA SER A 287 14.09 -8.51 5.46
C SER A 287 15.10 -9.11 4.49
N ALA A 288 15.80 -10.17 4.90
CA ALA A 288 16.73 -10.90 4.04
C ALA A 288 16.02 -11.52 2.83
N GLY A 289 14.88 -12.19 3.05
CA GLY A 289 14.08 -12.77 1.97
C GLY A 289 13.58 -11.72 0.98
N THR A 290 13.12 -10.56 1.47
CA THR A 290 12.64 -9.47 0.60
C THR A 290 13.76 -8.91 -0.26
N LEU A 291 14.92 -8.59 0.33
CA LEU A 291 16.06 -8.08 -0.44
C LEU A 291 16.58 -9.11 -1.45
N TRP A 292 16.65 -10.38 -1.04
CA TRP A 292 17.04 -11.48 -1.92
C TRP A 292 16.09 -11.64 -3.10
N CYS A 293 14.77 -11.62 -2.84
CA CYS A 293 13.76 -11.65 -3.89
C CYS A 293 13.88 -10.45 -4.82
N VAL A 294 14.02 -9.22 -4.31
CA VAL A 294 14.10 -8.02 -5.16
C VAL A 294 15.36 -8.06 -6.04
N LEU A 295 16.53 -8.31 -5.46
CA LEU A 295 17.79 -8.36 -6.21
C LEU A 295 17.79 -9.48 -7.24
N THR A 296 17.37 -10.70 -6.86
CA THR A 296 17.33 -11.85 -7.77
C THR A 296 16.26 -11.69 -8.85
N PHE A 297 15.07 -11.23 -8.47
CA PHE A 297 13.94 -11.12 -9.38
C PHE A 297 14.19 -10.05 -10.43
N PHE A 298 14.67 -8.87 -10.05
CA PHE A 298 14.97 -7.79 -10.99
C PHE A 298 16.34 -7.94 -11.65
N GLY A 299 17.19 -8.84 -11.17
CA GLY A 299 18.52 -9.10 -11.74
C GLY A 299 19.54 -8.02 -11.38
N PHE A 300 19.32 -7.29 -10.30
CA PHE A 300 20.27 -6.29 -9.82
C PHE A 300 21.51 -6.98 -9.26
N THR A 301 22.67 -6.62 -9.81
CA THR A 301 23.98 -7.04 -9.29
C THR A 301 24.37 -6.20 -8.07
N GLU A 302 24.06 -4.91 -8.14
CA GLU A 302 24.25 -3.90 -7.08
C GLU A 302 23.09 -2.91 -7.08
N LEU A 303 22.80 -2.29 -5.94
CA LEU A 303 21.85 -1.19 -5.82
C LEU A 303 22.58 0.07 -5.37
N SER A 304 22.25 1.21 -5.98
CA SER A 304 22.68 2.50 -5.44
C SER A 304 22.01 2.77 -4.09
N PHE A 305 22.60 3.65 -3.28
CA PHE A 305 22.05 4.05 -1.98
C PHE A 305 20.56 4.43 -2.08
N PHE A 306 20.21 5.24 -3.08
CA PHE A 306 18.84 5.72 -3.27
C PHE A 306 17.88 4.61 -3.72
N GLN A 307 18.32 3.69 -4.57
CA GLN A 307 17.52 2.53 -4.99
C GLN A 307 17.23 1.60 -3.82
N PHE A 308 18.26 1.27 -3.03
CA PHE A 308 18.11 0.48 -1.81
C PHE A 308 17.16 1.17 -0.81
N TYR A 309 17.31 2.48 -0.64
CA TYR A 309 16.49 3.27 0.27
C TYR A 309 15.01 3.25 -0.10
N ILE A 310 14.66 3.34 -1.39
CA ILE A 310 13.28 3.24 -1.87
C ILE A 310 12.70 1.85 -1.60
N ILE A 311 13.44 0.79 -1.95
CA ILE A 311 13.01 -0.61 -1.72
C ILE A 311 12.76 -0.85 -0.23
N ARG A 312 13.70 -0.40 0.61
CA ARG A 312 13.55 -0.44 2.07
C ARG A 312 12.32 0.33 2.52
N SER A 313 12.13 1.57 2.08
CA SER A 313 11.01 2.41 2.54
C SER A 313 9.65 1.76 2.22
N ILE A 314 9.52 1.15 1.05
CA ILE A 314 8.34 0.36 0.66
C ILE A 314 8.18 -0.84 1.58
N TYR A 315 9.24 -1.62 1.77
CA TYR A 315 9.24 -2.80 2.65
C TYR A 315 8.84 -2.44 4.09
N VAL A 316 9.46 -1.41 4.68
CA VAL A 316 9.18 -0.94 6.03
C VAL A 316 7.74 -0.47 6.16
N SER A 317 7.22 0.28 5.19
CA SER A 317 5.83 0.75 5.18
C SER A 317 4.83 -0.40 5.17
N LEU A 318 5.13 -1.48 4.45
CA LEU A 318 4.29 -2.69 4.42
C LEU A 318 4.42 -3.49 5.73
N LEU A 319 5.65 -3.70 6.20
CA LEU A 319 5.93 -4.39 7.46
C LEU A 319 5.24 -3.72 8.64
N LEU A 320 5.31 -2.38 8.72
CA LEU A 320 4.75 -1.60 9.81
C LEU A 320 3.23 -1.78 9.92
N LYS A 321 2.50 -1.84 8.80
CA LYS A 321 1.06 -2.08 8.80
C LYS A 321 0.71 -3.42 9.42
N VAL A 322 1.48 -4.46 9.10
CA VAL A 322 1.30 -5.81 9.65
C VAL A 322 1.63 -5.82 11.14
N VAL A 323 2.75 -5.20 11.53
CA VAL A 323 3.17 -5.09 12.94
C VAL A 323 2.14 -4.34 13.78
N ILE A 324 1.62 -3.20 13.29
CA ILE A 324 0.54 -2.44 13.95
C ILE A 324 -0.69 -3.33 14.13
N LEU A 325 -1.12 -4.04 13.09
CA LEU A 325 -2.29 -4.91 13.18
C LEU A 325 -2.11 -6.01 14.23
N ILE A 326 -0.94 -6.66 14.25
CA ILE A 326 -0.61 -7.71 15.24
C ILE A 326 -0.57 -7.10 16.65
N ALA A 327 0.07 -5.95 16.82
CA ALA A 327 0.19 -5.28 18.11
C ALA A 327 -1.17 -4.81 18.66
N VAL A 328 -2.00 -4.15 17.83
CA VAL A 328 -3.36 -3.74 18.22
C VAL A 328 -4.18 -4.96 18.64
N ARG A 329 -4.19 -6.03 17.83
CA ARG A 329 -4.92 -7.26 18.18
C ARG A 329 -4.39 -7.91 19.46
N ARG A 330 -3.08 -7.87 19.70
CA ARG A 330 -2.48 -8.43 20.91
C ARG A 330 -2.86 -7.65 22.17
N TYR A 331 -2.77 -6.33 22.12
CA TYR A 331 -2.99 -5.46 23.29
C TYR A 331 -4.48 -5.22 23.56
N SER A 332 -5.35 -5.38 22.56
CA SER A 332 -6.81 -5.38 22.74
C SER A 332 -7.37 -6.64 23.40
N GLN A 333 -6.59 -7.71 23.51
CA GLN A 333 -7.03 -8.95 24.17
C GLN A 333 -6.86 -8.88 25.69
N PRO A 334 -7.74 -9.54 26.46
CA PRO A 334 -7.61 -9.61 27.91
C PRO A 334 -6.27 -10.26 28.30
N SER A 335 -5.52 -9.61 29.18
CA SER A 335 -4.30 -10.14 29.79
C SER A 335 -4.66 -11.35 30.67
N GLU A 336 -3.85 -12.40 30.66
CA GLU A 336 -4.05 -13.64 31.45
C GLU A 336 -3.92 -13.45 32.98
N GLY A 337 -4.18 -12.25 33.52
CA GLY A 337 -3.99 -11.93 34.94
C GLY A 337 -4.93 -10.87 35.52
N HIS A 338 -6.04 -10.53 34.85
CA HIS A 338 -7.12 -9.74 35.43
C HIS A 338 -8.44 -10.51 35.28
N GLN A 339 -8.57 -11.55 36.11
CA GLN A 339 -9.86 -11.99 36.64
C GLN A 339 -9.93 -11.54 38.09
#